data_AF-A0A8H8R8T8-F1
#
_entry.id   AF-A0A8H8R8T8-F1
#
_cell.length_a   1.000
_cell.length_b   1.000
_cell.length_c   1.000
_cell.angle_alpha   90.00
_cell.angle_beta   90.00
_cell.angle_gamma   90.00
#
_symmetry.space_group_name_H-M   'P 1'
#
loop_
_entity.id
_entity.type
_entity.pdbx_description
1 polymer ?
#
loop_
_entity_poly.entity_id
_entity_poly.type
_entity_poly.pdbx_seq_one_letter_code
_entity_poly.pdbx_strand_id
1 'polypeptide(L)'
;MNCSSHYSESIDNDDRTNTKLVHFHQMSNDDPPEKAVEPSIRPSPYWNLFTCFDIFRPRKTTKLNAEQARRLDLEQRTSTPSIITALSFAKMGSQVDATPYAWPISGGMNPMTTALVIIDMQKDFCSSEGYLVHQGYSIAPARAVIPRIKELLTIFRTLNFPIYHTREGHRPDLSTLSARELARSRNNPSGLGIGDKGPLGRLLVRGESGHDIIPELYPLEGEQIIDKPGRSAFQHTDFKLMLNIRGIKNLVICGVTTDVCVHSTMREANDNNFDCLLVEDASAASEELLHAHAVESVKAEGGIFGAVATVDKVLEALGAKQAGMFANDQIKNDG
;
A
#
# COMPACT_ATOMS: atom_id res chain seq x y z
N MET A 1 47.50 31.32 16.71
CA MET A 1 48.70 32.14 16.42
C MET A 1 49.49 31.45 15.32
N ASN A 2 49.78 32.20 14.27
CA ASN A 2 50.32 31.80 12.97
C ASN A 2 51.66 31.06 13.04
N CYS A 3 51.90 30.15 12.09
CA CYS A 3 52.93 30.40 11.08
C CYS A 3 52.66 29.57 9.80
N SER A 4 53.04 30.16 8.69
CA SER A 4 52.58 29.95 7.31
C SER A 4 53.77 29.74 6.37
N SER A 5 53.63 28.88 5.36
CA SER A 5 54.20 29.02 3.99
C SER A 5 53.93 27.74 3.19
N HIS A 6 53.06 27.77 2.18
CA HIS A 6 53.34 27.99 0.75
C HIS A 6 54.33 27.00 0.12
N TYR A 7 53.84 26.14 -0.78
CA TYR A 7 54.43 25.92 -2.11
C TYR A 7 53.37 25.45 -3.11
N SER A 8 53.51 25.95 -4.33
CA SER A 8 52.59 25.94 -5.47
C SER A 8 52.77 24.75 -6.43
N GLU A 9 51.67 24.40 -7.09
CA GLU A 9 51.45 23.78 -8.41
C GLU A 9 52.58 23.05 -9.16
N SER A 10 52.26 21.83 -9.62
CA SER A 10 52.40 21.48 -11.05
C SER A 10 51.48 20.30 -11.43
N ILE A 11 50.75 20.48 -12.52
CA ILE A 11 49.95 19.49 -13.24
C ILE A 11 50.87 18.44 -13.87
N ASP A 12 50.50 17.15 -13.81
CA ASP A 12 50.69 16.29 -14.98
C ASP A 12 49.74 15.08 -15.01
N ASN A 13 49.39 14.74 -16.24
CA ASN A 13 48.30 13.89 -16.68
C ASN A 13 48.59 12.37 -16.57
N ASP A 14 47.47 11.67 -16.40
CA ASP A 14 47.13 10.38 -17.01
C ASP A 14 47.58 9.03 -16.39
N ASP A 15 46.54 8.19 -16.34
CA ASP A 15 46.53 6.78 -16.66
C ASP A 15 46.74 5.71 -15.54
N ARG A 16 45.76 4.80 -15.54
CA ARG A 16 45.78 3.38 -15.09
C ARG A 16 45.50 3.06 -13.62
N THR A 17 44.22 2.74 -13.40
CA THR A 17 43.74 1.49 -12.77
C THR A 17 44.57 0.95 -11.60
N ASN A 18 44.15 1.24 -10.37
CA ASN A 18 44.64 0.54 -9.19
C ASN A 18 43.50 -0.26 -8.53
N THR A 19 43.14 -1.37 -9.17
CA THR A 19 42.27 -2.39 -8.58
C THR A 19 43.10 -3.14 -7.52
N LYS A 20 42.88 -2.82 -6.25
CA LYS A 20 43.44 -3.59 -5.13
C LYS A 20 42.80 -4.99 -5.12
N LEU A 21 43.51 -5.96 -5.67
CA LEU A 21 43.31 -7.38 -5.43
C LEU A 21 43.71 -7.69 -3.97
N VAL A 22 42.72 -7.98 -3.13
CA VAL A 22 42.96 -8.54 -1.79
C VAL A 22 43.02 -10.05 -1.95
N HIS A 23 44.20 -10.62 -1.74
CA HIS A 23 44.45 -12.06 -1.69
C HIS A 23 43.72 -12.68 -0.47
N PHE A 24 42.82 -13.62 -0.71
CA PHE A 24 42.32 -14.53 0.32
C PHE A 24 43.32 -15.67 0.53
N HIS A 25 43.77 -15.86 1.76
CA HIS A 25 44.56 -17.02 2.19
C HIS A 25 43.69 -18.27 2.18
N GLN A 26 44.13 -19.30 1.43
CA GLN A 26 43.66 -20.68 1.59
C GLN A 26 44.16 -21.23 2.93
N MET A 27 43.25 -21.73 3.76
CA MET A 27 43.57 -22.73 4.78
C MET A 27 42.96 -24.07 4.37
N SER A 28 43.79 -25.09 4.47
CA SER A 28 43.59 -26.46 4.05
C SER A 28 42.87 -27.32 5.10
N ASN A 29 42.27 -28.38 4.56
CA ASN A 29 41.46 -29.45 5.15
C ASN A 29 41.95 -30.05 6.48
N ASP A 30 40.99 -30.42 7.33
CA ASP A 30 40.99 -31.67 8.12
C ASP A 30 39.56 -31.95 8.66
N ASP A 31 38.86 -32.93 8.07
CA ASP A 31 37.58 -33.49 8.55
C ASP A 31 37.82 -34.90 9.17
N PRO A 32 37.17 -35.25 10.29
CA PRO A 32 36.98 -36.63 10.73
C PRO A 32 35.52 -37.13 10.56
N PRO A 33 35.27 -38.47 10.59
CA PRO A 33 34.28 -39.10 9.72
C PRO A 33 32.85 -39.18 10.26
N GLU A 34 31.92 -39.27 9.31
CA GLU A 34 30.48 -39.54 9.44
C GLU A 34 30.16 -40.77 10.30
N LYS A 35 29.17 -40.62 11.20
CA LYS A 35 28.37 -41.74 11.71
C LYS A 35 26.92 -41.52 11.33
N ALA A 36 26.42 -42.45 10.51
CA ALA A 36 25.02 -42.56 10.10
C ALA A 36 24.10 -42.69 11.32
N VAL A 37 23.05 -41.87 11.36
CA VAL A 37 21.92 -42.00 12.29
C VAL A 37 20.66 -42.21 11.45
N GLU A 38 20.16 -43.45 11.46
CA GLU A 38 18.85 -43.79 10.89
C GLU A 38 17.72 -43.28 11.80
N PRO A 39 16.62 -42.73 11.25
CA PRO A 39 15.46 -42.37 12.05
C PRO A 39 14.58 -43.61 12.31
N SER A 40 14.59 -44.10 13.56
CA SER A 40 13.65 -45.11 14.04
C SER A 40 12.27 -44.50 14.27
N ILE A 41 11.33 -44.73 13.34
CA ILE A 41 9.91 -44.46 13.56
C ILE A 41 9.34 -45.62 14.38
N ARG A 42 8.97 -45.35 15.64
CA ARG A 42 8.14 -46.25 16.45
C ARG A 42 6.71 -45.69 16.51
N PRO A 43 5.67 -46.48 16.20
CA PRO A 43 4.29 -46.04 16.42
C PRO A 43 3.91 -46.21 17.90
N SER A 44 3.35 -45.16 18.50
CA SER A 44 2.67 -45.24 19.80
C SER A 44 1.23 -45.71 19.61
N PRO A 45 0.75 -46.69 20.39
CA PRO A 45 -0.65 -47.14 20.37
C PRO A 45 -1.53 -46.30 21.30
N TYR A 46 -2.85 -46.38 21.08
CA TYR A 46 -3.96 -45.87 21.91
C TYR A 46 -4.33 -44.39 21.74
N TRP A 47 -5.37 -44.13 20.95
CA TRP A 47 -6.62 -43.51 21.44
C TRP A 47 -7.79 -44.02 20.58
N ASN A 48 -8.77 -44.59 21.28
CA ASN A 48 -9.92 -45.32 20.73
C ASN A 48 -10.92 -44.41 20.00
N LEU A 49 -11.51 -44.97 18.94
CA LEU A 49 -12.74 -44.51 18.34
C LEU A 49 -13.89 -44.57 19.36
N PHE A 50 -14.56 -43.44 19.57
CA PHE A 50 -15.97 -43.42 19.93
C PHE A 50 -16.72 -42.59 18.90
N THR A 51 -17.59 -43.28 18.17
CA THR A 51 -18.62 -42.75 17.30
C THR A 51 -19.70 -42.03 18.13
N CYS A 52 -19.96 -40.76 17.81
CA CYS A 52 -21.23 -40.11 18.10
C CYS A 52 -21.75 -39.51 16.78
N PHE A 53 -22.43 -40.35 16.01
CA PHE A 53 -23.47 -39.89 15.08
C PHE A 53 -24.73 -39.57 15.89
N ASP A 54 -25.53 -38.65 15.35
CA ASP A 54 -26.85 -38.20 15.83
C ASP A 54 -26.84 -37.16 16.96
N ILE A 55 -26.97 -35.89 16.58
CA ILE A 55 -28.07 -34.96 16.96
C ILE A 55 -27.92 -33.71 16.07
N PHE A 56 -28.55 -33.72 14.89
CA PHE A 56 -29.04 -32.49 14.25
C PHE A 56 -30.24 -32.88 13.37
N ARG A 57 -31.43 -32.87 13.98
CA ARG A 57 -32.71 -32.89 13.25
C ARG A 57 -32.84 -31.57 12.47
N PRO A 58 -33.14 -31.58 11.16
CA PRO A 58 -33.52 -30.36 10.46
C PRO A 58 -34.94 -29.95 10.90
N ARG A 59 -35.08 -28.72 11.40
CA ARG A 59 -36.39 -28.06 11.53
C ARG A 59 -37.00 -27.95 10.14
N LYS A 60 -38.27 -28.39 9.99
CA LYS A 60 -39.09 -28.13 8.80
C LYS A 60 -39.20 -26.61 8.60
N THR A 61 -38.45 -26.06 7.67
CA THR A 61 -38.76 -24.77 7.06
C THR A 61 -39.83 -25.00 6.00
N THR A 62 -40.90 -24.23 6.11
CA THR A 62 -42.05 -24.23 5.20
C THR A 62 -41.59 -23.92 3.77
N LYS A 63 -42.04 -24.73 2.81
CA LYS A 63 -41.73 -24.59 1.36
C LYS A 63 -42.12 -23.22 0.77
N LEU A 64 -42.90 -22.39 1.46
CA LEU A 64 -43.31 -21.07 0.99
C LEU A 64 -42.16 -20.05 0.84
N ASN A 65 -41.09 -20.13 1.63
CA ASN A 65 -40.04 -19.11 1.60
C ASN A 65 -39.01 -19.30 0.47
N ALA A 66 -38.80 -20.53 0.00
CA ALA A 66 -37.79 -20.80 -1.03
C ALA A 66 -38.22 -20.34 -2.44
N GLU A 67 -39.52 -20.32 -2.71
CA GLU A 67 -40.08 -19.89 -4.00
C GLU A 67 -40.20 -18.36 -4.08
N GLN A 68 -40.50 -17.69 -2.95
CA GLN A 68 -40.43 -16.23 -2.83
C GLN A 68 -38.98 -15.71 -2.90
N ALA A 69 -38.02 -16.42 -2.28
CA ALA A 69 -36.60 -16.08 -2.39
C ALA A 69 -36.08 -16.22 -3.83
N ARG A 70 -36.50 -17.26 -4.56
CA ARG A 70 -36.16 -17.42 -5.99
C ARG A 70 -36.82 -16.37 -6.88
N ARG A 71 -38.04 -15.92 -6.58
CA ARG A 71 -38.70 -14.82 -7.31
C ARG A 71 -38.01 -13.48 -7.08
N LEU A 72 -37.61 -13.18 -5.84
CA LEU A 72 -36.84 -11.98 -5.52
C LEU A 72 -35.46 -11.98 -6.19
N ASP A 73 -34.79 -13.13 -6.24
CA ASP A 73 -33.49 -13.30 -6.91
C ASP A 73 -33.62 -13.26 -8.46
N LEU A 74 -34.74 -13.74 -9.03
CA LEU A 74 -35.03 -13.56 -10.46
C LEU A 74 -35.38 -12.11 -10.82
N GLU A 75 -36.18 -11.42 -9.99
CA GLU A 75 -36.56 -10.02 -10.21
C GLU A 75 -35.35 -9.07 -10.09
N GLN A 76 -34.41 -9.35 -9.16
CA GLN A 76 -33.14 -8.62 -9.05
C GLN A 76 -32.18 -8.89 -10.21
N ARG A 77 -32.27 -10.06 -10.88
CA ARG A 77 -31.47 -10.37 -12.08
C ARG A 77 -32.05 -9.78 -13.37
N THR A 78 -33.31 -9.36 -13.37
CA THR A 78 -34.00 -8.80 -14.55
C THR A 78 -34.05 -7.27 -14.59
N SER A 79 -33.45 -6.57 -13.62
CA SER A 79 -33.29 -5.13 -13.74
C SER A 79 -32.29 -4.83 -14.87
N THR A 80 -32.78 -4.24 -15.95
CA THR A 80 -31.97 -3.64 -17.01
C THR A 80 -30.84 -2.85 -16.37
N PRO A 81 -29.57 -3.00 -16.80
CA PRO A 81 -28.50 -2.17 -16.28
C PRO A 81 -28.94 -0.72 -16.47
N SER A 82 -28.86 0.08 -15.41
CA SER A 82 -29.00 1.53 -15.53
C SER A 82 -28.14 1.99 -16.71
N ILE A 83 -28.58 2.99 -17.46
CA ILE A 83 -27.78 3.58 -18.56
C ILE A 83 -26.37 3.94 -18.04
N ILE A 84 -26.23 4.26 -16.75
CA ILE A 84 -24.96 4.45 -16.03
C ILE A 84 -24.10 3.17 -16.03
N THR A 85 -24.68 2.01 -15.77
CA THR A 85 -24.00 0.70 -15.80
C THR A 85 -23.56 0.33 -17.22
N ALA A 86 -24.41 0.55 -18.23
CA ALA A 86 -24.08 0.21 -19.62
C ALA A 86 -22.99 1.12 -20.23
N LEU A 87 -23.01 2.43 -19.93
CA LEU A 87 -21.95 3.37 -20.33
C LEU A 87 -20.64 3.11 -19.57
N SER A 88 -20.72 2.67 -18.32
CA SER A 88 -19.57 2.24 -17.51
C SER A 88 -18.83 1.06 -18.12
N PHE A 89 -19.53 0.06 -18.67
CA PHE A 89 -18.87 -1.08 -19.34
C PHE A 89 -18.14 -0.71 -20.63
N ALA A 90 -18.64 0.26 -21.40
CA ALA A 90 -18.03 0.64 -22.68
C ALA A 90 -16.69 1.41 -22.52
N LYS A 91 -16.43 2.00 -21.34
CA LYS A 91 -15.19 2.74 -21.02
C LYS A 91 -14.26 2.03 -20.04
N MET A 92 -14.74 0.98 -19.35
CA MET A 92 -13.88 0.06 -18.61
C MET A 92 -12.94 -0.63 -19.60
N GLY A 93 -11.64 -0.29 -19.50
CA GLY A 93 -10.62 -0.70 -20.46
C GLY A 93 -9.97 0.45 -21.22
N SER A 94 -10.27 1.72 -20.91
CA SER A 94 -9.46 2.84 -21.43
C SER A 94 -8.21 3.07 -20.59
N GLN A 95 -7.17 3.62 -21.24
CA GLN A 95 -5.98 4.11 -20.55
C GLN A 95 -6.25 5.48 -19.93
N VAL A 96 -5.64 5.74 -18.79
CA VAL A 96 -5.49 7.06 -18.18
C VAL A 96 -4.52 7.87 -19.02
N ASP A 97 -4.93 9.07 -19.41
CA ASP A 97 -4.03 10.10 -19.96
C ASP A 97 -3.08 10.55 -18.85
N ALA A 98 -1.92 9.91 -18.80
CA ALA A 98 -0.91 10.01 -17.77
C ALA A 98 0.45 10.37 -18.38
N THR A 99 1.39 10.81 -17.53
CA THR A 99 2.74 11.17 -17.94
C THR A 99 3.74 10.15 -17.38
N PRO A 100 4.68 9.62 -18.16
CA PRO A 100 5.03 10.02 -19.53
C PRO A 100 4.34 9.22 -20.64
N TYR A 101 3.45 8.29 -20.30
CA TYR A 101 2.69 7.50 -21.27
C TYR A 101 1.26 7.26 -20.78
N ALA A 102 0.36 6.95 -21.71
CA ALA A 102 -1.01 6.55 -21.39
C ALA A 102 -1.02 5.22 -20.63
N TRP A 103 -1.51 5.22 -19.40
CA TRP A 103 -1.38 4.10 -18.46
C TRP A 103 -2.68 3.29 -18.35
N PRO A 104 -2.67 1.95 -18.22
CA PRO A 104 -1.50 1.08 -18.17
C PRO A 104 -0.99 0.74 -19.58
N ILE A 105 0.29 0.34 -19.69
CA ILE A 105 0.94 -0.12 -20.92
C ILE A 105 0.16 -1.27 -21.58
N SER A 106 -0.53 -2.09 -20.78
CA SER A 106 -1.35 -3.21 -21.25
C SER A 106 -2.64 -2.80 -21.99
N GLY A 107 -2.92 -1.50 -22.11
CA GLY A 107 -3.98 -0.95 -22.95
C GLY A 107 -5.26 -0.54 -22.23
N GLY A 108 -5.44 -0.89 -20.95
CA GLY A 108 -6.62 -0.47 -20.21
C GLY A 108 -6.72 -0.98 -18.78
N MET A 109 -7.45 -0.24 -17.94
CA MET A 109 -7.77 -0.69 -16.58
C MET A 109 -9.07 -1.49 -16.53
N ASN A 110 -9.10 -2.56 -15.72
CA ASN A 110 -10.32 -3.28 -15.38
C ASN A 110 -10.23 -3.90 -13.97
N PRO A 111 -11.36 -4.26 -13.33
CA PRO A 111 -11.38 -4.80 -11.96
C PRO A 111 -10.65 -6.14 -11.76
N MET A 112 -10.35 -6.89 -12.84
CA MET A 112 -9.68 -8.18 -12.74
C MET A 112 -8.16 -8.04 -12.66
N THR A 113 -7.60 -6.99 -13.25
CA THR A 113 -6.13 -6.81 -13.37
C THR A 113 -5.61 -5.56 -12.69
N THR A 114 -6.47 -4.65 -12.25
CA THR A 114 -6.08 -3.37 -11.62
C THR A 114 -6.58 -3.31 -10.19
N ALA A 115 -5.76 -2.78 -9.27
CA ALA A 115 -6.17 -2.49 -7.89
C ALA A 115 -5.84 -1.06 -7.48
N LEU A 116 -6.62 -0.50 -6.54
CA LEU A 116 -6.30 0.73 -5.83
C LEU A 116 -5.56 0.39 -4.53
N VAL A 117 -4.49 1.13 -4.25
CA VAL A 117 -3.68 1.01 -3.04
C VAL A 117 -3.64 2.38 -2.34
N ILE A 118 -4.31 2.46 -1.19
CA ILE A 118 -4.35 3.67 -0.35
C ILE A 118 -3.35 3.50 0.79
N ILE A 119 -2.30 4.32 0.77
CA ILE A 119 -1.15 4.15 1.64
C ILE A 119 -1.25 5.04 2.88
N ASP A 120 -1.26 4.39 4.05
CA ASP A 120 -1.00 4.96 5.38
C ASP A 120 -1.80 6.23 5.73
N MET A 121 -3.07 6.28 5.33
CA MET A 121 -4.01 7.33 5.76
C MET A 121 -4.47 7.11 7.21
N GLN A 122 -3.51 7.04 8.13
CA GLN A 122 -3.68 6.75 9.55
C GLN A 122 -3.78 8.05 10.36
N LYS A 123 -4.40 7.99 11.55
CA LYS A 123 -4.43 9.14 12.46
C LYS A 123 -3.02 9.58 12.87
N ASP A 124 -2.07 8.66 12.99
CA ASP A 124 -0.67 8.95 13.29
C ASP A 124 0.01 9.85 12.25
N PHE A 125 -0.49 9.88 11.00
CA PHE A 125 0.01 10.75 9.93
C PHE A 125 -0.92 11.94 9.62
N CYS A 126 -2.20 11.87 10.00
CA CYS A 126 -3.22 12.85 9.59
C CYS A 126 -3.88 13.64 10.76
N SER A 127 -3.56 13.32 12.01
CA SER A 127 -4.11 13.97 13.21
C SER A 127 -3.09 14.89 13.88
N SER A 128 -3.56 15.97 14.51
CA SER A 128 -2.72 16.89 15.29
C SER A 128 -2.14 16.24 16.54
N GLU A 129 -2.65 15.07 16.91
CA GLU A 129 -2.25 14.27 18.07
C GLU A 129 -1.43 13.02 17.69
N GLY A 130 -1.09 12.88 16.40
CA GLY A 130 -0.42 11.70 15.84
C GLY A 130 1.10 11.79 15.84
N TYR A 131 1.74 10.65 15.51
CA TYR A 131 3.20 10.51 15.36
C TYR A 131 3.86 11.62 14.53
N LEU A 132 3.32 12.01 13.38
CA LEU A 132 3.97 12.94 12.45
C LEU A 132 4.19 14.34 13.05
N VAL A 133 3.25 14.81 13.89
CA VAL A 133 3.38 16.07 14.63
C VAL A 133 4.51 15.99 15.64
N HIS A 134 4.67 14.86 16.33
CA HIS A 134 5.78 14.65 17.25
C HIS A 134 7.14 14.62 16.54
N GLN A 135 7.17 14.27 15.24
CA GLN A 135 8.38 14.39 14.41
C GLN A 135 8.66 15.83 13.95
N GLY A 136 7.79 16.79 14.24
CA GLY A 136 7.96 18.20 13.91
C GLY A 136 7.40 18.62 12.55
N TYR A 137 6.56 17.80 11.92
CA TYR A 137 5.98 18.09 10.61
C TYR A 137 4.52 18.51 10.68
N SER A 138 4.11 19.33 9.71
CA SER A 138 2.71 19.72 9.52
C SER A 138 1.91 18.55 8.91
N ILE A 139 0.69 18.35 9.41
CA ILE A 139 -0.28 17.41 8.83
C ILE A 139 -1.15 18.04 7.73
N ALA A 140 -1.02 19.35 7.49
CA ALA A 140 -1.89 20.06 6.56
C ALA A 140 -1.85 19.46 5.13
N PRO A 141 -0.67 19.10 4.56
CA PRO A 141 -0.62 18.45 3.25
C PRO A 141 -1.34 17.10 3.23
N ALA A 142 -1.11 16.25 4.24
CA ALA A 142 -1.75 14.95 4.36
C ALA A 142 -3.28 15.07 4.46
N ARG A 143 -3.79 16.08 5.17
CA ARG A 143 -5.23 16.32 5.25
C ARG A 143 -5.82 16.89 3.96
N ALA A 144 -5.07 17.70 3.23
CA ALA A 144 -5.54 18.36 2.01
C ALA A 144 -5.93 17.38 0.89
N VAL A 145 -5.29 16.20 0.84
CA VAL A 145 -5.55 15.18 -0.20
C VAL A 145 -6.71 14.23 0.11
N ILE A 146 -7.25 14.25 1.35
CA ILE A 146 -8.34 13.34 1.77
C ILE A 146 -9.55 13.38 0.83
N PRO A 147 -10.08 14.56 0.41
CA PRO A 147 -11.22 14.61 -0.51
C PRO A 147 -10.94 13.93 -1.85
N ARG A 148 -9.72 14.11 -2.39
CA ARG A 148 -9.29 13.53 -3.67
C ARG A 148 -9.15 12.01 -3.58
N ILE A 149 -8.58 11.50 -2.49
CA ILE A 149 -8.54 10.05 -2.22
C ILE A 149 -9.96 9.49 -2.09
N LYS A 150 -10.88 10.22 -1.45
CA LYS A 150 -12.28 9.78 -1.29
C LYS A 150 -13.01 9.66 -2.64
N GLU A 151 -12.73 10.52 -3.61
CA GLU A 151 -13.26 10.40 -4.97
C GLU A 151 -12.78 9.11 -5.66
N LEU A 152 -11.47 8.81 -5.59
CA LEU A 152 -10.91 7.56 -6.08
C LEU A 152 -11.56 6.35 -5.40
N LEU A 153 -11.60 6.37 -4.07
CA LEU A 153 -12.18 5.28 -3.28
C LEU A 153 -13.64 5.02 -3.68
N THR A 154 -14.41 6.09 -3.89
CA THR A 154 -15.83 6.00 -4.29
C THR A 154 -16.00 5.36 -5.66
N ILE A 155 -15.24 5.79 -6.67
CA ILE A 155 -15.39 5.21 -8.02
C ILE A 155 -14.87 3.77 -8.08
N PHE A 156 -13.76 3.46 -7.39
CA PHE A 156 -13.21 2.11 -7.36
C PHE A 156 -14.17 1.13 -6.68
N ARG A 157 -14.83 1.55 -5.59
CA ARG A 157 -15.92 0.79 -4.97
C ARG A 157 -17.10 0.59 -5.93
N THR A 158 -17.56 1.67 -6.57
CA THR A 158 -18.71 1.64 -7.49
C THR A 158 -18.48 0.67 -8.65
N LEU A 159 -17.24 0.59 -9.14
CA LEU A 159 -16.85 -0.27 -10.26
C LEU A 159 -16.27 -1.62 -9.80
N ASN A 160 -16.37 -1.95 -8.52
CA ASN A 160 -15.92 -3.21 -7.92
C ASN A 160 -14.44 -3.54 -8.15
N PHE A 161 -13.58 -2.51 -8.21
CA PHE A 161 -12.14 -2.73 -8.22
C PHE A 161 -11.67 -3.26 -6.86
N PRO A 162 -10.64 -4.11 -6.83
CA PRO A 162 -9.94 -4.50 -5.61
C PRO A 162 -9.30 -3.26 -4.97
N ILE A 163 -9.48 -3.11 -3.66
CA ILE A 163 -8.92 -2.02 -2.87
C ILE A 163 -8.11 -2.59 -1.72
N TYR A 164 -6.89 -2.08 -1.57
CA TYR A 164 -5.99 -2.39 -0.49
C TYR A 164 -5.65 -1.12 0.26
N HIS A 165 -5.71 -1.18 1.57
CA HIS A 165 -5.29 -0.11 2.47
C HIS A 165 -4.03 -0.57 3.18
N THR A 166 -3.11 0.35 3.48
CA THR A 166 -1.93 0.03 4.27
C THR A 166 -1.92 0.80 5.57
N ARG A 167 -1.29 0.20 6.59
CA ARG A 167 -0.99 0.86 7.86
C ARG A 167 0.45 0.57 8.24
N GLU A 168 1.25 1.61 8.41
CA GLU A 168 2.56 1.48 9.02
C GLU A 168 2.41 1.30 10.53
N GLY A 169 2.99 0.22 11.05
CA GLY A 169 3.07 0.02 12.48
C GLY A 169 3.70 -1.29 12.92
N HIS A 170 4.11 -1.29 14.19
CA HIS A 170 4.83 -2.38 14.83
C HIS A 170 3.94 -3.17 15.79
N ARG A 171 4.30 -4.43 16.04
CA ARG A 171 3.59 -5.27 17.01
C ARG A 171 3.63 -4.63 18.41
N PRO A 172 2.65 -4.92 19.28
CA PRO A 172 2.63 -4.37 20.65
C PRO A 172 3.89 -4.65 21.47
N ASP A 173 4.53 -5.80 21.26
CA ASP A 173 5.79 -6.21 21.89
C ASP A 173 7.04 -5.57 21.25
N LEU A 174 6.86 -4.74 20.22
CA LEU A 174 7.90 -4.10 19.42
C LEU A 174 8.86 -5.08 18.73
N SER A 175 8.50 -6.36 18.60
CA SER A 175 9.38 -7.37 18.00
C SER A 175 9.69 -7.12 16.51
N THR A 176 8.89 -6.27 15.86
CA THR A 176 9.07 -5.85 14.47
C THR A 176 9.75 -4.49 14.33
N LEU A 177 10.24 -3.88 15.42
CA LEU A 177 10.92 -2.60 15.41
C LEU A 177 12.44 -2.81 15.59
N SER A 178 13.24 -2.40 14.61
CA SER A 178 14.70 -2.50 14.72
C SER A 178 15.28 -1.47 15.69
N ALA A 179 16.42 -1.78 16.30
CA ALA A 179 17.13 -0.85 17.20
C ALA A 179 17.50 0.48 16.50
N ARG A 180 17.91 0.41 15.22
CA ARG A 180 18.19 1.59 14.39
C ARG A 180 16.94 2.48 14.27
N GLU A 181 15.80 1.85 13.99
CA GLU A 181 14.56 2.56 13.74
C GLU A 181 13.96 3.16 15.01
N LEU A 182 14.06 2.44 16.13
CA LEU A 182 13.74 2.98 17.45
C LEU A 182 14.57 4.24 17.75
N ALA A 183 15.89 4.16 17.58
CA ALA A 183 16.79 5.30 17.81
C ALA A 183 16.49 6.49 16.87
N ARG A 184 16.28 6.22 15.57
CA ARG A 184 15.92 7.25 14.58
C ARG A 184 14.61 7.94 14.97
N SER A 185 13.58 7.20 15.35
CA SER A 185 12.25 7.76 15.61
C SER A 185 12.21 8.73 16.78
N ARG A 186 13.17 8.67 17.71
CA ARG A 186 13.33 9.60 18.84
C ARG A 186 14.24 10.79 18.51
N ASN A 187 14.91 10.77 17.37
CA ASN A 187 15.79 11.85 16.94
C ASN A 187 14.99 13.00 16.31
N ASN A 188 14.20 13.67 17.14
CA ASN A 188 13.37 14.81 16.78
C ASN A 188 13.22 15.74 18.01
N PRO A 189 12.71 16.98 17.85
CA PRO A 189 12.63 17.94 18.95
C PRO A 189 11.77 17.49 20.15
N SER A 190 10.78 16.61 19.96
CA SER A 190 9.94 16.11 21.05
C SER A 190 10.60 14.99 21.87
N GLY A 191 11.60 14.30 21.30
CA GLY A 191 12.22 13.10 21.87
C GLY A 191 11.31 11.86 21.89
N LEU A 192 10.04 11.98 21.48
CA LEU A 192 9.10 10.86 21.40
C LEU A 192 9.27 10.12 20.08
N GLY A 193 9.27 8.79 20.16
CA GLY A 193 9.39 7.91 19.01
C GLY A 193 8.44 6.74 19.05
N ILE A 194 8.67 5.77 18.17
CA ILE A 194 7.82 4.59 18.00
C ILE A 194 7.73 3.82 19.32
N GLY A 195 6.50 3.51 19.73
CA GLY A 195 6.22 2.78 20.96
C GLY A 195 6.11 3.63 22.22
N ASP A 196 6.53 4.90 22.19
CA ASP A 196 6.31 5.85 23.28
C ASP A 196 4.83 6.27 23.34
N LYS A 197 4.34 6.67 24.52
CA LYS A 197 2.93 7.04 24.70
C LYS A 197 2.68 8.47 24.18
N GLY A 198 1.76 8.60 23.23
CA GLY A 198 1.15 9.86 22.80
C GLY A 198 -0.34 9.95 23.17
N PRO A 199 -1.04 11.03 22.75
CA PRO A 199 -2.45 11.22 23.10
C PRO A 199 -3.38 10.15 22.49
N LEU A 200 -3.01 9.60 21.32
CA LEU A 200 -3.78 8.56 20.62
C LEU A 200 -3.30 7.12 20.94
N GLY A 201 -2.58 6.95 22.05
CA GLY A 201 -1.95 5.67 22.43
C GLY A 201 -0.47 5.63 22.07
N ARG A 202 0.10 4.43 22.00
CA ARG A 202 1.52 4.26 21.65
C ARG A 202 1.75 4.53 20.16
N LEU A 203 2.69 5.43 19.85
CA LEU A 203 2.96 5.89 18.49
C LEU A 203 3.37 4.75 17.56
N LEU A 204 2.70 4.60 16.41
CA LEU A 204 2.93 3.56 15.40
C LEU A 204 2.89 2.12 15.96
N VAL A 205 2.07 1.86 16.98
CA VAL A 205 1.84 0.51 17.52
C VAL A 205 0.49 -0.02 17.10
N ARG A 206 0.48 -1.24 16.56
CA ARG A 206 -0.73 -1.93 16.09
C ARG A 206 -1.74 -2.09 17.22
N GLY A 207 -2.99 -1.74 16.92
CA GLY A 207 -4.12 -1.82 17.86
C GLY A 207 -4.39 -0.52 18.64
N GLU A 208 -3.47 0.44 18.59
CA GLU A 208 -3.69 1.76 19.21
C GLU A 208 -4.56 2.66 18.33
N SER A 209 -5.22 3.66 18.93
CA SER A 209 -6.12 4.56 18.20
C SER A 209 -5.40 5.35 17.10
N GLY A 210 -4.15 5.77 17.35
CA GLY A 210 -3.32 6.51 16.40
C GLY A 210 -2.93 5.70 15.17
N HIS A 211 -2.72 4.39 15.35
CA HIS A 211 -2.35 3.49 14.26
C HIS A 211 -3.49 3.22 13.27
N ASP A 212 -4.74 3.46 13.65
CA ASP A 212 -5.86 3.12 12.76
C ASP A 212 -6.08 4.14 11.64
N ILE A 213 -6.73 3.70 10.56
CA ILE A 213 -7.08 4.53 9.40
C ILE A 213 -8.08 5.61 9.84
N ILE A 214 -7.98 6.79 9.22
CA ILE A 214 -8.91 7.90 9.50
C ILE A 214 -10.35 7.54 9.08
N PRO A 215 -11.37 8.01 9.82
CA PRO A 215 -12.77 7.68 9.52
C PRO A 215 -13.22 8.02 8.10
N GLU A 216 -12.69 9.10 7.51
CA GLU A 216 -13.06 9.60 6.19
C GLU A 216 -12.76 8.61 5.06
N LEU A 217 -11.77 7.74 5.26
CA LEU A 217 -11.25 6.79 4.29
C LEU A 217 -11.32 5.34 4.80
N TYR A 218 -12.16 5.08 5.81
CA TYR A 218 -12.16 3.79 6.49
C TYR A 218 -12.50 2.63 5.52
N PRO A 219 -11.81 1.48 5.63
CA PRO A 219 -12.08 0.33 4.79
C PRO A 219 -13.50 -0.23 4.97
N LEU A 220 -14.10 -0.70 3.89
CA LEU A 220 -15.33 -1.50 3.93
C LEU A 220 -15.01 -2.99 4.06
N GLU A 221 -16.04 -3.78 4.41
CA GLU A 221 -15.92 -5.24 4.41
C GLU A 221 -15.44 -5.75 3.04
N GLY A 222 -14.45 -6.64 3.05
CA GLY A 222 -13.81 -7.17 1.84
C GLY A 222 -12.60 -6.37 1.34
N GLU A 223 -12.44 -5.11 1.75
CA GLU A 223 -11.23 -4.32 1.47
C GLU A 223 -10.11 -4.73 2.43
N GLN A 224 -8.95 -5.05 1.86
CA GLN A 224 -7.88 -5.68 2.63
C GLN A 224 -7.01 -4.60 3.29
N ILE A 225 -6.59 -4.85 4.53
CA ILE A 225 -5.69 -3.96 5.26
C ILE A 225 -4.34 -4.66 5.45
N ILE A 226 -3.27 -4.01 5.01
CA ILE A 226 -1.89 -4.50 5.09
C ILE A 226 -1.16 -3.77 6.21
N ASP A 227 -0.91 -4.46 7.32
CA ASP A 227 -0.10 -3.94 8.42
C ASP A 227 1.40 -4.17 8.17
N LYS A 228 2.11 -3.12 7.77
CA LYS A 228 3.54 -3.18 7.38
C LYS A 228 4.45 -2.59 8.47
N PRO A 229 5.54 -3.29 8.85
CA PRO A 229 6.53 -2.74 9.78
C PRO A 229 7.58 -1.85 9.11
N GLY A 230 7.59 -1.78 7.78
CA GLY A 230 8.51 -0.99 6.97
C GLY A 230 7.77 0.03 6.09
N ARG A 231 8.53 0.71 5.22
CA ARG A 231 7.97 1.78 4.37
C ARG A 231 7.19 1.25 3.18
N SER A 232 7.78 0.29 2.46
CA SER A 232 7.10 -0.42 1.38
C SER A 232 6.05 -1.39 1.94
N ALA A 233 4.88 -1.43 1.31
CA ALA A 233 3.81 -2.36 1.64
C ALA A 233 4.16 -3.83 1.37
N PHE A 234 5.21 -4.11 0.61
CA PHE A 234 5.65 -5.47 0.26
C PHE A 234 6.60 -6.06 1.31
N GLN A 235 7.33 -5.22 2.06
CA GLN A 235 8.35 -5.69 2.99
C GLN A 235 7.74 -6.34 4.22
N HIS A 236 7.97 -7.65 4.36
CA HIS A 236 7.51 -8.49 5.48
C HIS A 236 5.98 -8.58 5.61
N THR A 237 5.26 -8.56 4.48
CA THR A 237 3.81 -8.72 4.41
C THR A 237 3.43 -9.81 3.40
N ASP A 238 2.14 -10.16 3.35
CA ASP A 238 1.53 -11.02 2.34
C ASP A 238 1.00 -10.24 1.13
N PHE A 239 1.28 -8.94 1.01
CA PHE A 239 0.69 -8.09 -0.02
C PHE A 239 0.95 -8.60 -1.45
N LYS A 240 2.20 -8.99 -1.76
CA LYS A 240 2.55 -9.58 -3.07
C LYS A 240 1.75 -10.86 -3.35
N LEU A 241 1.60 -11.71 -2.34
CA LEU A 241 0.86 -12.97 -2.45
C LEU A 241 -0.60 -12.69 -2.81
N MET A 242 -1.23 -11.73 -2.12
CA MET A 242 -2.62 -11.34 -2.36
C MET A 242 -2.83 -10.80 -3.77
N LEU A 243 -1.95 -9.89 -4.22
CA LEU A 243 -1.98 -9.35 -5.58
C LEU A 243 -1.83 -10.45 -6.64
N ASN A 244 -0.88 -11.38 -6.44
CA ASN A 244 -0.61 -12.48 -7.36
C ASN A 244 -1.76 -13.47 -7.46
N ILE A 245 -2.32 -13.91 -6.33
CA ILE A 245 -3.46 -14.84 -6.30
C ILE A 245 -4.66 -14.24 -7.04
N ARG A 246 -4.87 -12.93 -6.91
CA ARG A 246 -5.97 -12.23 -7.58
C ARG A 246 -5.68 -11.94 -9.06
N GLY A 247 -4.44 -12.11 -9.52
CA GLY A 247 -4.05 -11.84 -10.90
C GLY A 247 -3.84 -10.35 -11.21
N ILE A 248 -3.59 -9.52 -10.20
CA ILE A 248 -3.34 -8.08 -10.39
C ILE A 248 -2.04 -7.87 -11.17
N LYS A 249 -2.07 -6.88 -12.05
CA LYS A 249 -0.97 -6.44 -12.92
C LYS A 249 -0.73 -4.94 -12.82
N ASN A 250 -1.77 -4.17 -12.50
CA ASN A 250 -1.74 -2.72 -12.51
C ASN A 250 -2.10 -2.19 -11.11
N LEU A 251 -1.36 -1.20 -10.62
CA LEU A 251 -1.63 -0.56 -9.32
C LEU A 251 -1.86 0.94 -9.50
N VAL A 252 -2.99 1.44 -9.01
CA VAL A 252 -3.22 2.87 -8.79
C VAL A 252 -2.86 3.18 -7.34
N ILE A 253 -1.91 4.07 -7.12
CA ILE A 253 -1.27 4.29 -5.82
C ILE A 253 -1.50 5.74 -5.38
N CYS A 254 -1.97 5.92 -4.14
CA CYS A 254 -2.16 7.22 -3.50
C CYS A 254 -1.93 7.13 -1.99
N GLY A 255 -1.98 8.27 -1.28
CA GLY A 255 -1.81 8.33 0.19
C GLY A 255 -0.56 9.07 0.64
N VAL A 256 0.00 8.68 1.79
CA VAL A 256 1.09 9.43 2.45
C VAL A 256 2.22 8.54 3.00
N THR A 257 3.45 9.04 3.14
CA THR A 257 3.95 10.24 2.44
C THR A 257 4.42 9.90 1.03
N THR A 258 4.28 10.85 0.09
CA THR A 258 4.63 10.64 -1.33
C THR A 258 6.07 10.16 -1.48
N ASP A 259 7.02 10.81 -0.81
CA ASP A 259 8.45 10.57 -0.93
C ASP A 259 8.97 9.34 -0.17
N VAL A 260 8.20 8.84 0.83
CA VAL A 260 8.60 7.70 1.66
C VAL A 260 7.76 6.47 1.36
N CYS A 261 6.60 6.30 2.00
CA CYS A 261 5.85 5.04 1.95
C CYS A 261 5.23 4.77 0.58
N VAL A 262 4.69 5.82 -0.05
CA VAL A 262 4.09 5.75 -1.39
C VAL A 262 5.13 5.34 -2.41
N HIS A 263 6.22 6.10 -2.49
CA HIS A 263 7.25 5.87 -3.49
C HIS A 263 8.12 4.64 -3.21
N SER A 264 8.33 4.25 -1.94
CA SER A 264 8.96 2.96 -1.60
C SER A 264 8.11 1.79 -2.08
N THR A 265 6.79 1.85 -1.84
CA THR A 265 5.85 0.82 -2.30
C THR A 265 5.81 0.76 -3.82
N MET A 266 5.79 1.91 -4.50
CA MET A 266 5.77 2.00 -5.96
C MET A 266 7.04 1.43 -6.60
N ARG A 267 8.23 1.74 -6.06
CA ARG A 267 9.51 1.19 -6.54
C ARG A 267 9.52 -0.32 -6.42
N GLU A 268 9.10 -0.86 -5.28
CA GLU A 268 9.07 -2.30 -5.10
C GLU A 268 7.97 -2.97 -5.93
N ALA A 269 6.83 -2.33 -6.15
CA ALA A 269 5.83 -2.80 -7.09
C ALA A 269 6.37 -2.88 -8.53
N ASN A 270 7.07 -1.83 -8.98
CA ASN A 270 7.74 -1.79 -10.27
C ASN A 270 8.77 -2.93 -10.42
N ASP A 271 9.64 -3.14 -9.43
CA ASP A 271 10.62 -4.25 -9.43
C ASP A 271 9.95 -5.63 -9.42
N ASN A 272 8.71 -5.71 -8.94
CA ASN A 272 7.86 -6.90 -9.01
C ASN A 272 7.03 -6.99 -10.31
N ASN A 273 7.29 -6.13 -11.30
CA ASN A 273 6.64 -6.04 -12.61
C ASN A 273 5.16 -5.65 -12.57
N PHE A 274 4.73 -4.90 -11.55
CA PHE A 274 3.44 -4.22 -11.60
C PHE A 274 3.56 -2.91 -12.37
N ASP A 275 2.62 -2.65 -13.27
CA ASP A 275 2.49 -1.37 -13.93
C ASP A 275 1.82 -0.37 -12.98
N CYS A 276 2.50 0.72 -12.64
CA CYS A 276 2.11 1.59 -11.53
C CYS A 276 1.70 2.98 -12.00
N LEU A 277 0.62 3.49 -11.44
CA LEU A 277 0.17 4.87 -11.58
C LEU A 277 0.23 5.57 -10.22
N LEU A 278 1.06 6.60 -10.09
CA LEU A 278 1.01 7.53 -8.96
C LEU A 278 -0.08 8.58 -9.23
N VAL A 279 -1.00 8.75 -8.28
CA VAL A 279 -2.00 9.83 -8.35
C VAL A 279 -1.52 11.01 -7.53
N GLU A 280 -1.00 12.04 -8.21
CA GLU A 280 -0.24 13.12 -7.56
C GLU A 280 -1.11 14.00 -6.65
N ASP A 281 -2.30 14.40 -7.10
CA ASP A 281 -3.24 15.21 -6.31
C ASP A 281 -4.02 14.41 -5.25
N ALA A 282 -3.76 13.10 -5.15
CA ALA A 282 -4.22 12.23 -4.07
C ALA A 282 -3.06 11.70 -3.21
N SER A 283 -1.88 12.31 -3.32
CA SER A 283 -0.70 11.95 -2.54
C SER A 283 -0.07 13.21 -1.94
N ALA A 284 0.49 13.11 -0.74
CA ALA A 284 1.18 14.26 -0.12
C ALA A 284 2.44 13.85 0.62
N ALA A 285 3.46 14.70 0.61
CA ALA A 285 4.61 14.60 1.50
C ALA A 285 4.51 15.64 2.63
N SER A 286 5.41 15.56 3.62
CA SER A 286 5.49 16.58 4.67
C SER A 286 5.89 17.95 4.14
N GLU A 287 6.60 17.98 3.02
CA GLU A 287 7.08 19.19 2.34
C GLU A 287 6.82 19.09 0.83
N GLU A 288 6.42 20.19 0.20
CA GLU A 288 6.09 20.23 -1.23
C GLU A 288 7.27 19.82 -2.11
N LEU A 289 8.50 20.25 -1.75
CA LEU A 289 9.69 19.90 -2.52
C LEU A 289 9.93 18.38 -2.56
N LEU A 290 9.64 17.67 -1.47
CA LEU A 290 9.79 16.21 -1.39
C LEU A 290 8.72 15.51 -2.24
N HIS A 291 7.48 16.01 -2.20
CA HIS A 291 6.39 15.54 -3.05
C HIS A 291 6.75 15.69 -4.53
N ALA A 292 7.12 16.90 -4.96
CA ALA A 292 7.48 17.21 -6.33
C ALA A 292 8.65 16.35 -6.83
N HIS A 293 9.71 16.18 -6.03
CA HIS A 293 10.85 15.33 -6.41
C HIS A 293 10.45 13.86 -6.61
N ALA A 294 9.61 13.32 -5.72
CA ALA A 294 9.12 11.96 -5.85
C ALA A 294 8.30 11.79 -7.15
N VAL A 295 7.39 12.73 -7.42
CA VAL A 295 6.58 12.77 -8.65
C VAL A 295 7.46 12.84 -9.90
N GLU A 296 8.44 13.75 -9.96
CA GLU A 296 9.33 13.85 -11.12
C GLU A 296 10.16 12.59 -11.34
N SER A 297 10.63 11.97 -10.26
CA SER A 297 11.45 10.77 -10.39
C SER A 297 10.68 9.56 -10.94
N VAL A 298 9.36 9.50 -10.78
CA VAL A 298 8.51 8.46 -11.42
C VAL A 298 8.56 8.59 -12.94
N LYS A 299 8.51 9.82 -13.45
CA LYS A 299 8.43 10.15 -14.87
C LYS A 299 9.78 10.06 -15.60
N ALA A 300 10.88 10.02 -14.86
CA ALA A 300 12.23 9.95 -15.41
C ALA A 300 12.41 8.72 -16.32
N GLU A 301 13.34 8.82 -17.28
CA GLU A 301 13.71 7.72 -18.21
C GLU A 301 12.52 7.06 -18.92
N GLY A 302 11.48 7.85 -19.26
CA GLY A 302 10.29 7.34 -19.95
C GLY A 302 9.31 6.60 -19.03
N GLY A 303 9.39 6.82 -17.72
CA GLY A 303 8.49 6.25 -16.73
C GLY A 303 9.12 5.11 -15.95
N ILE A 304 10.34 5.31 -15.45
CA ILE A 304 11.17 4.28 -14.81
C ILE A 304 10.49 3.56 -13.63
N PHE A 305 9.53 4.21 -12.96
CA PHE A 305 8.72 3.59 -11.91
C PHE A 305 7.23 3.48 -12.25
N GLY A 306 6.83 3.90 -13.46
CA GLY A 306 5.43 3.96 -13.88
C GLY A 306 5.05 5.29 -14.51
N ALA A 307 3.78 5.67 -14.33
CA ALA A 307 3.22 6.93 -14.80
C ALA A 307 2.63 7.75 -13.64
N VAL A 308 2.35 9.02 -13.91
CA VAL A 308 1.72 9.98 -13.00
C VAL A 308 0.48 10.56 -13.66
N ALA A 309 -0.61 10.66 -12.90
CA ALA A 309 -1.81 11.37 -13.32
C ALA A 309 -2.50 12.04 -12.13
N THR A 310 -3.54 12.82 -12.41
CA THR A 310 -4.45 13.35 -11.40
C THR A 310 -5.69 12.46 -11.24
N VAL A 311 -6.39 12.59 -10.13
CA VAL A 311 -7.68 11.93 -9.87
C VAL A 311 -8.65 12.20 -11.02
N ASP A 312 -8.69 13.43 -11.53
CA ASP A 312 -9.55 13.82 -12.64
C ASP A 312 -9.34 12.98 -13.91
N LYS A 313 -8.09 12.65 -14.23
CA LYS A 313 -7.73 11.81 -15.37
C LYS A 313 -8.12 10.36 -15.15
N VAL A 314 -7.96 9.86 -13.92
CA VAL A 314 -8.43 8.51 -13.54
C VAL A 314 -9.95 8.43 -13.65
N LEU A 315 -10.68 9.41 -13.13
CA LEU A 315 -12.15 9.49 -13.22
C LEU A 315 -12.63 9.57 -14.66
N GLU A 316 -11.93 10.32 -15.52
CA GLU A 316 -12.24 10.44 -16.94
C GLU A 316 -12.11 9.10 -17.69
N ALA A 317 -11.01 8.37 -17.44
CA ALA A 317 -10.77 7.04 -18.01
C ALA A 317 -11.81 6.01 -17.54
N LEU A 318 -12.28 6.12 -16.30
CA LEU A 318 -13.35 5.28 -15.75
C LEU A 318 -14.77 5.74 -16.16
N GLY A 319 -14.90 6.85 -16.91
CA GLY A 319 -16.18 7.37 -17.39
C GLY A 319 -17.02 8.15 -16.37
N ALA A 320 -16.47 8.49 -15.21
CA ALA A 320 -17.22 9.07 -14.09
C ALA A 320 -17.62 10.55 -14.30
N LYS A 321 -16.82 11.36 -15.01
CA LYS A 321 -17.14 12.78 -15.27
C LYS A 321 -18.36 12.99 -16.20
N GLN A 322 -18.66 12.02 -17.06
CA GLN A 322 -19.83 12.07 -17.95
C GLN A 322 -21.12 11.59 -17.26
N ALA A 323 -21.00 10.86 -16.14
CA ALA A 323 -22.12 10.25 -15.43
C ALA A 323 -22.68 11.10 -14.25
N GLY A 324 -22.15 12.31 -14.01
CA GLY A 324 -22.66 13.21 -12.97
C GLY A 324 -22.47 12.73 -11.52
N MET A 325 -21.60 11.72 -11.29
CA MET A 325 -21.46 11.03 -10.00
C MET A 325 -20.99 11.91 -8.83
N PHE A 326 -20.33 13.04 -9.10
CA PHE A 326 -19.76 13.93 -8.08
C PHE A 326 -20.39 15.33 -8.06
N ALA A 327 -21.51 15.54 -8.78
CA ALA A 327 -22.10 16.87 -8.97
C ALA A 327 -23.00 17.38 -7.81
N ASN A 328 -23.17 16.64 -6.70
CA ASN A 328 -24.14 16.99 -5.66
C ASN A 328 -23.55 16.94 -4.24
N ASP A 329 -22.64 17.86 -3.91
CA ASP A 329 -22.30 18.16 -2.50
C ASP A 329 -22.18 19.68 -2.20
N GLN A 330 -22.50 20.56 -3.17
CA GLN A 330 -22.41 22.01 -3.01
C GLN A 330 -23.76 22.75 -2.83
N ILE A 331 -24.88 22.05 -2.67
CA ILE A 331 -26.20 22.70 -2.51
C ILE A 331 -26.96 22.13 -1.31
N LYS A 332 -26.40 22.22 -0.10
CA LYS A 332 -27.17 22.18 1.17
C LYS A 332 -26.40 22.90 2.29
N ASN A 333 -26.19 24.20 2.13
CA ASN A 333 -25.91 25.13 3.22
C ASN A 333 -26.44 26.49 2.78
N ASP A 334 -27.76 26.61 2.79
CA ASP A 334 -28.51 27.86 2.91
C ASP A 334 -29.95 27.47 3.23
N GLY A 335 -30.32 27.62 4.51
CA GLY A 335 -31.61 27.23 5.09
C GLY A 335 -31.56 27.31 6.60
#